data_AF-A0A1Q4ZE56-F1
#
_entry.id   AF-A0A1Q4ZE56-F1
#
_cell.length_a   1.000
_cell.length_b   1.000
_cell.length_c   1.000
_cell.angle_alpha   90.00
_cell.angle_beta   90.00
_cell.angle_gamma   90.00
#
_symmetry.space_group_name_H-M   'P 1'
#
loop_
_entity.id
_entity.type
_entity.pdbx_description
1 polymer ?
#
loop_
_entity_poly.entity_id
_entity_poly.type
_entity_poly.pdbx_seq_one_letter_code
_entity_poly.pdbx_strand_id
1 'polypeptide(L)'
;MSIASEPKARGVQVTIKYGRDYDDPWVTFAGMPHEIREDIVEYFDIDRDSVAGVSLSAVVATARNLATAKGTLASTFGATVIRPAQQAKAPSGDVWAEAGRAAQAVQGAKPAEPEVNPLFALIEGTTSVADLQRLWAENQSAFEDKAVMDAWKAKGKQLQGAAR
;
A
#
# COMPACT_ATOMS: atom_id res chain seq x y z
N MET A 1 -12.81 -57.05 -1.27
CA MET A 1 -13.42 -55.73 -1.43
C MET A 1 -12.62 -54.75 -0.59
N SER A 2 -11.67 -54.03 -1.20
CA SER A 2 -10.87 -53.03 -0.47
C SER A 2 -11.67 -51.74 -0.37
N ILE A 3 -12.03 -51.37 0.84
CA ILE A 3 -12.47 -50.01 1.16
C ILE A 3 -11.23 -49.11 1.12
N ALA A 4 -11.05 -48.40 0.01
CA ALA A 4 -10.11 -47.28 -0.02
C ALA A 4 -10.66 -46.23 0.95
N SER A 5 -10.03 -46.10 2.13
CA SER A 5 -10.32 -44.97 3.02
C SER A 5 -9.92 -43.69 2.30
N GLU A 6 -10.92 -42.89 1.91
CA GLU A 6 -10.70 -41.54 1.42
C GLU A 6 -9.87 -40.76 2.47
N PRO A 7 -8.85 -40.00 2.04
CA PRO A 7 -8.08 -39.19 2.97
C PRO A 7 -9.02 -38.14 3.56
N LYS A 8 -9.39 -38.31 4.84
CA LYS A 8 -10.14 -37.33 5.62
C LYS A 8 -9.38 -36.01 5.57
N ALA A 9 -9.90 -35.05 4.81
CA ALA A 9 -9.24 -33.77 4.67
C ALA A 9 -9.08 -33.12 6.04
N ARG A 10 -7.85 -32.77 6.39
CA ARG A 10 -7.54 -32.16 7.69
C ARG A 10 -7.86 -30.69 7.59
N GLY A 11 -8.92 -30.26 8.27
CA GLY A 11 -9.18 -28.84 8.49
C GLY A 11 -8.02 -28.19 9.23
N VAL A 12 -7.80 -26.90 8.97
CA VAL A 12 -6.78 -26.09 9.62
C VAL A 12 -7.43 -24.86 10.24
N GLN A 13 -6.73 -24.25 11.19
CA GLN A 13 -7.14 -23.01 11.84
C GLN A 13 -5.99 -22.01 11.74
N VAL A 14 -6.29 -20.80 11.32
CA VAL A 14 -5.31 -19.72 11.12
C VAL A 14 -5.75 -18.52 11.92
N THR A 15 -4.89 -18.03 12.81
CA THR A 15 -5.12 -16.80 13.57
C THR A 15 -4.13 -15.73 13.12
N ILE A 16 -4.64 -14.55 12.79
CA ILE A 16 -3.87 -13.38 12.36
C ILE A 16 -4.03 -12.29 13.42
N LYS A 17 -2.92 -11.96 14.09
CA LYS A 17 -2.84 -10.87 15.08
C LYS A 17 -2.47 -9.54 14.41
N TYR A 18 -3.08 -8.46 14.88
CA TYR A 18 -2.91 -7.11 14.32
C TYR A 18 -1.76 -6.36 15.01
N GLY A 19 -1.27 -6.87 16.13
CA GLY A 19 -0.08 -6.34 16.78
C GLY A 19 0.63 -7.38 17.66
N ARG A 20 1.46 -6.89 18.57
CA ARG A 20 2.36 -7.71 19.41
C ARG A 20 1.82 -7.91 20.82
N ASP A 21 0.96 -7.01 21.27
CA ASP A 21 0.44 -6.98 22.61
C ASP A 21 -0.67 -8.04 22.77
N TYR A 22 -0.98 -8.33 24.03
CA TYR A 22 -1.99 -9.32 24.36
C TYR A 22 -3.40 -8.84 23.98
N ASP A 23 -3.64 -7.54 24.17
CA ASP A 23 -4.94 -6.89 23.95
C ASP A 23 -5.15 -6.42 22.50
N ASP A 24 -4.15 -6.61 21.64
CA ASP A 24 -4.26 -6.27 20.22
C ASP A 24 -5.32 -7.14 19.55
N PRO A 25 -6.13 -6.59 18.63
CA PRO A 25 -7.15 -7.36 17.96
C PRO A 25 -6.56 -8.50 17.13
N TRP A 26 -7.37 -9.56 16.95
CA TRP A 26 -7.04 -10.68 16.08
C TRP A 26 -8.28 -11.19 15.36
N VAL A 27 -8.06 -11.89 14.26
CA VAL A 27 -9.09 -12.63 13.52
C VAL A 27 -8.64 -14.07 13.36
N THR A 28 -9.61 -15.00 13.36
CA THR A 28 -9.36 -16.43 13.23
C THR A 28 -10.25 -17.02 12.15
N PHE A 29 -9.64 -17.81 11.26
CA PHE A 29 -10.29 -18.55 10.18
C PHE A 29 -10.15 -20.05 10.44
N ALA A 30 -11.19 -20.83 10.19
CA ALA A 30 -11.18 -22.28 10.39
C ALA A 30 -11.96 -22.96 9.27
N GLY A 31 -11.39 -24.03 8.71
CA GLY A 31 -11.97 -24.69 7.55
C GLY A 31 -10.91 -25.44 6.74
N MET A 32 -11.21 -25.65 5.47
CA MET A 32 -10.27 -26.25 4.53
C MET A 32 -9.22 -25.21 4.09
N PRO A 33 -7.99 -25.64 3.75
CA PRO A 33 -6.94 -24.69 3.33
C PRO A 33 -7.32 -23.77 2.16
N HIS A 34 -8.16 -24.24 1.24
CA HIS A 34 -8.62 -23.43 0.11
C HIS A 34 -9.74 -22.45 0.49
N GLU A 35 -10.66 -22.83 1.38
CA GLU A 35 -11.69 -21.94 1.93
C GLU A 35 -11.04 -20.81 2.72
N ILE A 36 -10.12 -21.16 3.63
CA ILE A 36 -9.39 -20.17 4.43
C ILE A 36 -8.59 -19.21 3.54
N ARG A 37 -8.04 -19.69 2.42
CA ARG A 37 -7.36 -18.83 1.46
C ARG A 37 -8.32 -17.78 0.91
N GLU A 38 -9.48 -18.19 0.40
CA GLU A 38 -10.48 -17.26 -0.13
C GLU A 38 -10.99 -16.30 0.94
N ASP A 39 -11.28 -16.82 2.15
CA ASP A 39 -11.76 -16.02 3.28
C ASP A 39 -10.74 -14.93 3.67
N ILE A 40 -9.45 -15.26 3.73
CA ILE A 40 -8.39 -14.29 4.06
C ILE A 40 -8.29 -13.23 2.97
N VAL A 41 -8.34 -13.64 1.69
CA VAL A 41 -8.23 -12.72 0.56
C VAL A 41 -9.39 -11.74 0.54
N GLU A 42 -10.62 -12.21 0.74
CA GLU A 42 -11.81 -11.37 0.85
C GLU A 42 -11.78 -10.47 2.09
N TYR A 43 -11.48 -11.03 3.25
CA TYR A 43 -11.51 -10.30 4.52
C TYR A 43 -10.48 -9.16 4.58
N PHE A 44 -9.29 -9.36 4.02
CA PHE A 44 -8.24 -8.35 4.01
C PHE A 44 -8.26 -7.43 2.78
N ASP A 45 -9.17 -7.67 1.83
CA ASP A 45 -9.28 -6.97 0.54
C ASP A 45 -7.96 -7.08 -0.26
N ILE A 46 -7.42 -8.30 -0.33
CA ILE A 46 -6.21 -8.61 -1.09
C ILE A 46 -6.62 -8.84 -2.55
N ASP A 47 -5.89 -8.22 -3.49
CA ASP A 47 -6.10 -8.48 -4.90
C ASP A 47 -5.86 -9.97 -5.23
N ARG A 48 -6.87 -10.63 -5.81
CA ARG A 48 -6.86 -12.08 -6.09
C ARG A 48 -5.74 -12.45 -7.06
N ASP A 49 -5.45 -11.58 -8.02
CA ASP A 49 -4.42 -11.79 -9.03
C ASP A 49 -3.02 -11.73 -8.39
N SER A 50 -2.81 -10.81 -7.46
CA SER A 50 -1.54 -10.68 -6.71
C SER A 50 -1.14 -11.91 -5.89
N VAL A 51 -2.10 -12.76 -5.53
CA VAL A 51 -1.87 -13.98 -4.74
C VAL A 51 -2.15 -15.27 -5.52
N ALA A 52 -2.41 -15.18 -6.82
CA ALA A 52 -2.62 -16.33 -7.67
C ALA A 52 -1.37 -17.25 -7.67
N GLY A 53 -1.57 -18.54 -7.43
CA GLY A 53 -0.47 -19.52 -7.36
C GLY A 53 0.41 -19.44 -6.10
N VAL A 54 0.11 -18.54 -5.16
CA VAL A 54 0.84 -18.37 -3.91
C VAL A 54 0.31 -19.33 -2.83
N SER A 55 1.20 -19.86 -1.99
CA SER A 55 0.83 -20.76 -0.90
C SER A 55 0.00 -20.06 0.18
N LEU A 56 -0.82 -20.82 0.91
CA LEU A 56 -1.60 -20.30 2.04
C LEU A 56 -0.72 -19.57 3.07
N SER A 57 0.47 -20.10 3.36
CA SER A 57 1.41 -19.46 4.30
C SER A 57 1.84 -18.05 3.87
N ALA A 58 2.05 -17.83 2.57
CA ALA A 58 2.40 -16.52 2.05
C ALA A 58 1.19 -15.58 2.01
N VAL A 59 -0.01 -16.08 1.69
CA VAL A 59 -1.27 -15.32 1.84
C VAL A 59 -1.46 -14.86 3.28
N VAL A 60 -1.23 -15.74 4.26
CA VAL A 60 -1.28 -15.42 5.69
C VAL A 60 -0.25 -14.36 6.09
N ALA A 61 0.97 -14.43 5.53
CA ALA A 61 2.00 -13.43 5.78
C ALA A 61 1.60 -12.04 5.23
N THR A 62 1.06 -11.98 4.01
CA THR A 62 0.54 -10.75 3.40
C THR A 62 -0.58 -10.16 4.26
N ALA A 63 -1.55 -10.99 4.65
CA ALA A 63 -2.64 -10.58 5.51
C ALA A 63 -2.17 -10.06 6.88
N ARG A 64 -1.16 -10.70 7.49
CA ARG A 64 -0.55 -10.22 8.74
C ARG A 64 0.09 -8.84 8.58
N ASN A 65 0.83 -8.62 7.49
CA ASN A 65 1.46 -7.33 7.23
C ASN A 65 0.41 -6.22 7.08
N LEU A 66 -0.68 -6.50 6.36
CA LEU A 66 -1.82 -5.58 6.24
C LEU A 66 -2.50 -5.33 7.60
N ALA A 67 -2.72 -6.37 8.40
CA ALA A 67 -3.31 -6.27 9.73
C ALA A 67 -2.46 -5.37 10.65
N THR A 68 -1.14 -5.57 10.65
CA THR A 68 -0.19 -4.77 11.45
C THR A 68 -0.12 -3.32 10.98
N ALA A 69 -0.14 -3.08 9.66
CA ALA A 69 -0.20 -1.73 9.12
C ALA A 69 -1.50 -1.01 9.54
N LYS A 70 -2.66 -1.67 9.39
CA LYS A 70 -3.96 -1.14 9.82
C LYS A 70 -4.00 -0.85 11.32
N GLY A 71 -3.50 -1.77 12.15
CA GLY A 71 -3.39 -1.61 13.60
C GLY A 71 -2.53 -0.40 13.99
N THR A 72 -1.37 -0.25 13.35
CA THR A 72 -0.45 0.87 13.58
C THR A 72 -1.06 2.20 13.18
N LEU A 73 -1.74 2.25 12.03
CA LEU A 73 -2.43 3.47 11.57
C LEU A 73 -3.53 3.90 12.53
N ALA A 74 -4.34 2.95 13.01
CA ALA A 74 -5.42 3.22 13.95
C ALA A 74 -4.88 3.69 15.32
N SER A 75 -3.88 3.00 15.88
CA SER A 75 -3.35 3.29 17.21
C SER A 75 -2.47 4.54 17.27
N THR A 76 -1.66 4.78 16.23
CA THR A 76 -0.66 5.86 16.23
C THR A 76 -1.25 7.18 15.74
N PHE A 77 -2.11 7.13 14.72
CA PHE A 77 -2.63 8.34 14.06
C PHE A 77 -4.10 8.63 14.38
N GLY A 78 -4.73 7.82 15.25
CA GLY A 78 -6.16 7.94 15.52
C GLY A 78 -7.01 7.79 14.25
N ALA A 79 -6.48 7.10 13.24
CA ALA A 79 -7.12 6.97 11.94
C ALA A 79 -8.44 6.22 12.12
N THR A 80 -9.52 6.81 11.61
CA THR A 80 -10.85 6.18 11.60
C THR A 80 -11.18 5.72 10.19
N VAL A 81 -11.79 4.53 10.08
CA VAL A 81 -12.24 4.01 8.80
C VAL A 81 -13.43 4.85 8.34
N ILE A 82 -13.22 5.68 7.32
CA ILE A 82 -14.30 6.37 6.62
C ILE A 82 -14.89 5.37 5.63
N ARG A 83 -16.15 4.97 5.83
CA ARG A 83 -16.89 4.25 4.79
C ARG A 83 -16.98 5.15 3.57
N PRO A 84 -16.69 4.68 2.34
CA PRO A 84 -16.95 5.47 1.15
C PRO A 84 -18.43 5.86 1.20
N ALA A 85 -18.71 7.16 1.31
CA ALA A 85 -20.06 7.64 1.17
C ALA A 85 -20.52 7.22 -0.23
N GLN A 86 -21.54 6.36 -0.29
CA GLN A 86 -22.27 6.01 -1.50
C GLN A 86 -22.51 7.31 -2.27
N GLN A 87 -21.81 7.48 -3.40
CA GLN A 87 -21.65 8.71 -4.17
C GLN A 87 -22.78 9.72 -3.92
N ALA A 88 -22.57 10.63 -2.97
CA ALA A 88 -23.43 11.79 -2.86
C ALA A 88 -23.16 12.59 -4.14
N LYS A 89 -24.18 12.69 -5.02
CA LYS A 89 -24.13 13.54 -6.21
C LYS A 89 -23.57 14.90 -5.78
N ALA A 90 -22.41 15.25 -6.32
CA ALA A 90 -21.78 16.54 -6.07
C ALA A 90 -22.78 17.67 -6.37
N PRO A 91 -22.90 18.70 -5.50
CA PRO A 91 -23.63 19.90 -5.85
C PRO A 91 -23.03 20.48 -7.12
N SER A 92 -23.90 20.73 -8.11
CA SER A 92 -23.54 21.35 -9.38
C SER A 92 -23.05 22.77 -9.13
N GLY A 93 -21.74 22.96 -9.05
CA GLY A 93 -21.12 24.28 -9.02
C GLY A 93 -19.93 24.34 -8.08
N ASP A 94 -18.86 23.61 -8.38
CA ASP A 94 -17.57 23.85 -7.76
C ASP A 94 -16.48 23.86 -8.83
N VAL A 95 -15.69 24.92 -8.80
CA VAL A 95 -14.68 25.31 -9.81
C VAL A 95 -13.57 24.24 -9.98
N TRP A 96 -13.52 23.27 -9.07
CA TRP A 96 -12.66 22.08 -9.13
C TRP A 96 -13.09 21.02 -10.15
N ALA A 97 -14.31 21.07 -10.68
CA ALA A 97 -14.80 20.12 -11.67
C ALA A 97 -14.24 20.34 -13.10
N GLU A 98 -13.68 21.52 -13.40
CA GLU A 98 -13.04 21.78 -14.70
C GLU A 98 -11.62 21.22 -14.80
N ALA A 99 -10.87 21.15 -13.69
CA ALA A 99 -9.53 20.57 -13.67
C ALA A 99 -9.53 19.05 -13.97
N GLY A 100 -10.60 18.34 -13.59
CA GLY A 100 -10.74 16.90 -13.84
C GLY A 100 -11.04 16.54 -15.31
N ARG A 101 -11.64 17.45 -16.09
CA ARG A 101 -11.92 17.20 -17.51
C ARG A 101 -10.71 17.42 -18.42
N ALA A 102 -9.75 18.24 -18.00
CA ALA A 102 -8.48 18.36 -18.70
C ALA A 102 -7.61 17.07 -18.58
N ALA A 103 -7.79 16.29 -17.50
CA ALA A 103 -7.03 15.06 -17.28
C ALA A 103 -7.52 13.86 -18.13
N GLN A 104 -8.76 13.85 -18.60
CA GLN A 104 -9.32 12.71 -19.36
C GLN A 104 -9.20 12.83 -20.89
N ALA A 105 -8.72 13.95 -21.43
CA ALA A 105 -8.55 14.11 -22.89
C ALA A 105 -7.16 13.72 -23.42
N VAL A 106 -6.27 13.14 -22.60
CA VAL A 106 -4.88 12.85 -23.01
C VAL A 106 -4.57 11.34 -23.15
N GLN A 107 -5.59 10.46 -23.15
CA GLN A 107 -5.41 9.03 -23.46
C GLN A 107 -5.24 8.73 -24.98
N GLY A 108 -4.75 9.69 -25.76
CA GLY A 108 -4.71 9.58 -27.23
C GLY A 108 -3.43 10.05 -27.92
N ALA A 109 -2.31 10.24 -27.21
CA ALA A 109 -1.05 10.65 -27.86
C ALA A 109 0.08 9.65 -27.60
N LYS A 110 0.70 9.19 -28.70
CA LYS A 110 1.91 8.36 -28.77
C LYS A 110 3.06 8.92 -27.90
N PRO A 111 4.01 8.05 -27.49
CA PRO A 111 5.05 8.36 -26.51
C PRO A 111 6.00 9.44 -27.05
N ALA A 112 6.15 10.51 -26.27
CA ALA A 112 7.23 11.48 -26.41
C ALA A 112 8.28 11.20 -25.31
N GLU A 113 9.52 11.01 -25.75
CA GLU A 113 10.77 10.89 -24.96
C GLU A 113 10.99 12.04 -23.94
N PRO A 114 12.05 11.99 -23.10
CA PRO A 114 12.40 10.99 -22.10
C PRO A 114 12.44 11.61 -20.68
N GLU A 115 12.46 10.75 -19.67
CA GLU A 115 13.15 10.91 -18.37
C GLU A 115 13.28 12.33 -17.78
N VAL A 116 12.20 12.85 -17.20
CA VAL A 116 12.34 13.74 -16.04
C VAL A 116 11.70 13.03 -14.87
N ASN A 117 12.53 12.36 -14.08
CA ASN A 117 12.08 11.66 -12.89
C ASN A 117 11.31 12.65 -11.99
N PRO A 118 10.02 12.41 -11.67
CA PRO A 118 9.22 13.34 -10.86
C PRO A 118 9.83 13.65 -9.49
N LEU A 119 10.80 12.84 -9.04
CA LEU A 119 11.60 13.13 -7.85
C LEU A 119 12.39 14.44 -7.92
N PHE A 120 12.82 14.91 -9.09
CA PHE A 120 13.59 16.16 -9.16
C PHE A 120 12.77 17.35 -8.64
N ALA A 121 11.51 17.46 -9.06
CA ALA A 121 10.60 18.50 -8.59
C ALA A 121 10.30 18.38 -7.08
N LEU A 122 10.18 17.15 -6.58
CA LEU A 122 9.92 16.90 -5.15
C LEU A 122 11.15 17.24 -4.28
N ILE A 123 12.35 16.90 -4.73
CA ILE A 123 13.61 17.27 -4.07
C ILE A 123 13.74 18.81 -4.03
N GLU A 124 13.46 19.50 -5.14
CA GLU A 124 13.49 20.97 -5.20
C GLU A 124 12.46 21.63 -4.28
N GLY A 125 11.25 21.05 -4.16
CA GLY A 125 10.19 21.55 -3.29
C GLY A 125 10.40 21.31 -1.80
N THR A 126 11.38 20.48 -1.42
CA THR A 126 11.61 20.11 -0.02
C THR A 126 12.26 21.26 0.77
N THR A 127 11.68 21.61 1.91
CA THR A 127 12.13 22.76 2.75
C THR A 127 12.83 22.34 4.03
N SER A 128 12.83 21.04 4.39
CA SER A 128 13.48 20.53 5.59
C SER A 128 14.31 19.27 5.33
N VAL A 129 15.36 19.06 6.12
CA VAL A 129 16.22 17.86 6.02
C VAL A 129 15.44 16.59 6.40
N ALA A 130 14.46 16.70 7.31
CA ALA A 130 13.61 15.57 7.72
C ALA A 130 12.71 15.11 6.57
N ASP A 131 12.11 16.05 5.83
CA ASP A 131 11.28 15.74 4.66
C ASP A 131 12.13 15.14 3.52
N LEU A 132 13.38 15.59 3.38
CA LEU A 132 14.30 15.08 2.38
C LEU A 132 14.74 13.63 2.68
N GLN A 133 14.87 13.26 3.96
CA GLN A 133 15.13 11.89 4.40
C GLN A 133 13.89 10.99 4.24
N ARG A 134 12.70 11.53 4.51
CA ARG A 134 11.44 10.82 4.30
C ARG A 134 11.21 10.52 2.81
N LEU A 135 11.46 11.50 1.95
CA LEU A 135 11.37 11.34 0.50
C LEU A 135 12.30 10.22 -0.02
N TRP A 136 13.51 10.12 0.54
CA TRP A 136 14.44 9.04 0.23
C TRP A 136 13.93 7.67 0.69
N ALA A 137 13.41 7.57 1.92
CA ALA A 137 12.89 6.33 2.47
C ALA A 137 11.67 5.81 1.69
N GLU A 138 10.81 6.69 1.21
CA GLU A 138 9.60 6.35 0.45
C GLU A 138 9.87 5.99 -1.01
N ASN A 139 11.03 6.38 -1.57
CA ASN A 139 11.31 6.27 -3.01
C ASN A 139 12.66 5.59 -3.32
N GLN A 140 13.12 4.66 -2.49
CA GLN A 140 14.48 4.06 -2.59
C GLN A 140 14.84 3.54 -3.98
N SER A 141 13.90 2.94 -4.72
CA SER A 141 14.13 2.43 -6.08
C SER A 141 14.40 3.55 -7.10
N ALA A 142 13.85 4.74 -6.91
CA ALA A 142 14.09 5.89 -7.79
C ALA A 142 15.44 6.58 -7.51
N PHE A 143 16.08 6.26 -6.38
CA PHE A 143 17.42 6.74 -6.00
C PHE A 143 18.56 5.87 -6.52
N GLU A 144 18.25 4.80 -7.27
CA GLU A 144 19.24 4.05 -8.05
C GLU A 144 19.79 4.89 -9.22
N ASP A 145 19.04 5.92 -9.65
CA ASP A 145 19.48 6.92 -10.61
C ASP A 145 20.48 7.90 -9.97
N LYS A 146 21.67 7.97 -10.57
CA LYS A 146 22.75 8.85 -10.15
C LYS A 146 22.34 10.33 -10.16
N ALA A 147 21.56 10.76 -11.14
CA ALA A 147 21.15 12.16 -11.26
C ALA A 147 20.23 12.58 -10.10
N VAL A 148 19.30 11.70 -9.69
CA VAL A 148 18.40 11.91 -8.55
C VAL A 148 19.19 11.98 -7.23
N MET A 149 20.19 11.11 -7.07
CA MET A 149 21.07 11.13 -5.90
C MET A 149 21.90 12.42 -5.81
N ASP A 150 22.38 12.92 -6.95
CA ASP A 150 23.14 14.18 -7.02
C ASP A 150 22.25 15.39 -6.68
N ALA A 151 21.01 15.44 -7.17
CA ALA A 151 20.04 16.48 -6.80
C ALA A 151 19.68 16.46 -5.30
N TRP A 152 19.50 15.28 -4.72
CA TRP A 152 19.23 15.11 -3.29
C TRP A 152 20.39 15.57 -2.42
N LYS A 153 21.63 15.22 -2.77
CA LYS A 153 22.83 15.70 -2.06
C LYS A 153 22.97 17.22 -2.15
N ALA A 154 22.72 17.81 -3.32
CA ALA A 154 22.76 19.25 -3.52
C ALA A 154 21.73 19.97 -2.64
N LYS A 155 20.49 19.47 -2.60
CA LYS A 155 19.42 20.02 -1.76
C LYS A 155 19.73 19.85 -0.27
N GLY A 156 20.21 18.68 0.15
CA GLY A 156 20.61 18.44 1.54
C GLY A 156 21.69 19.41 2.01
N LYS A 157 22.67 19.71 1.16
CA LYS A 157 23.72 20.70 1.45
C LYS A 157 23.17 22.13 1.52
N GLN A 158 22.22 22.50 0.67
CA GLN A 158 21.53 23.81 0.75
C GLN A 158 20.76 23.96 2.05
N LEU A 159 19.98 22.95 2.45
CA LEU A 159 19.18 22.98 3.67
C LEU A 159 20.04 22.98 4.94
N GLN A 160 21.15 22.23 4.95
CA GLN A 160 22.12 22.26 6.05
C GLN A 160 22.90 23.59 6.11
N GLY A 161 23.14 24.24 4.97
CA GLY A 161 23.76 25.55 4.90
C GLY A 161 22.84 26.70 5.32
N ALA A 162 21.52 26.56 5.10
CA ALA A 162 20.49 27.52 5.51
C ALA A 162 20.08 27.40 6.99
N ALA A 163 20.52 26.34 7.68
CA ALA A 163 20.31 26.12 9.11
C ALA A 163 21.46 26.66 9.99
N ARG A 164 22.38 27.43 9.41
CA ARG A 164 23.41 28.23 10.09
C ARG A 164 23.08 29.71 10.01
#